data_AF-A0A447P019-F1
#
_entry.id   AF-A0A447P019-F1
#
_cell.length_a   1.000
_cell.length_b   1.000
_cell.length_c   1.000
_cell.angle_alpha   90.00
_cell.angle_beta   90.00
_cell.angle_gamma   90.00
#
_symmetry.space_group_name_H-M   'P 1'
#
loop_
_entity.id
_entity.type
_entity.pdbx_description
1 polymer ?
#
loop_
_entity_poly.entity_id
_entity_poly.type
_entity_poly.pdbx_seq_one_letter_code
_entity_poly.pdbx_strand_id
1 'polypeptide(L)'
;MTIPAFGLGTFRLKDDEVIASVKTALELGYRAVDTAQLYDNEAAVGQAIAESGVPRSELYITTKIWIENLSKDKLIPSLKESLKKLRTYDAGIR
;
A
#
# COMPACT_ATOMS: atom_id res chain seq x y z
N MET A 1 -12.57 4.91 12.82
CA MET A 1 -11.57 4.07 12.11
C MET A 1 -10.30 4.08 12.95
N THR A 2 -9.84 2.90 13.39
CA THR A 2 -8.67 2.71 14.27
C THR A 2 -7.50 2.20 13.44
N ILE A 3 -6.30 2.75 13.67
CA ILE A 3 -5.07 2.25 13.04
C ILE A 3 -4.59 1.02 13.83
N PRO A 4 -4.32 -0.13 13.18
CA PRO A 4 -3.73 -1.28 13.86
C PRO A 4 -2.38 -0.93 14.49
N ALA A 5 -2.13 -1.46 15.70
CA ALA A 5 -0.87 -1.22 16.42
C ALA A 5 0.37 -1.84 15.75
N PHE A 6 0.16 -2.88 14.93
CA PHE A 6 1.19 -3.57 14.17
C PHE A 6 0.83 -3.64 12.69
N GLY A 7 1.83 -3.48 11.83
CA GLY A 7 1.69 -3.51 10.38
C GLY A 7 2.96 -3.99 9.70
N LEU A 8 2.82 -4.39 8.43
CA LEU A 8 3.93 -4.79 7.57
C LEU A 8 4.43 -3.58 6.78
N GLY A 9 5.72 -3.25 6.92
CA GLY A 9 6.39 -2.28 6.04
C GLY A 9 7.06 -2.96 4.85
N THR A 10 6.95 -2.36 3.66
CA THR A 10 7.51 -2.92 2.41
C THR A 10 8.77 -2.22 1.91
N PHE A 11 9.39 -1.37 2.73
CA PHE A 11 10.63 -0.69 2.35
C PHE A 11 11.74 -1.71 2.02
N ARG A 12 12.44 -1.49 0.91
CA ARG A 12 13.51 -2.34 0.34
C ARG A 12 13.09 -3.70 -0.23
N LEU A 13 11.84 -4.13 -0.04
CA LEU A 13 11.32 -5.32 -0.71
C LEU A 13 11.06 -5.03 -2.19
N LYS A 14 11.38 -5.99 -3.06
CA LYS A 14 11.18 -5.90 -4.51
C LYS A 14 10.41 -7.10 -5.06
N ASP A 15 9.72 -6.86 -6.17
CA ASP A 15 9.10 -7.89 -7.01
C ASP A 15 8.33 -8.96 -6.21
N ASP A 16 8.71 -10.24 -6.38
CA ASP A 16 8.04 -11.38 -5.76
C ASP A 16 8.15 -11.39 -4.22
N GLU A 17 9.20 -10.79 -3.64
CA GLU A 17 9.37 -10.73 -2.18
C GLU A 17 8.26 -9.87 -1.54
N VAL A 18 7.84 -8.80 -2.21
CA VAL A 18 6.73 -7.95 -1.75
C VAL A 18 5.45 -8.76 -1.70
N ILE A 19 5.17 -9.51 -2.77
CA ILE A 19 3.95 -10.31 -2.91
C ILE A 19 3.90 -11.39 -1.82
N ALA A 20 4.99 -12.17 -1.70
CA ALA A 20 5.09 -13.21 -0.69
C ALA A 20 4.97 -12.66 0.74
N SER A 21 5.64 -11.55 1.05
CA SER A 21 5.61 -10.94 2.38
C SER A 21 4.23 -10.42 2.74
N VAL A 22 3.56 -9.72 1.82
CA VAL A 22 2.20 -9.19 2.06
C VAL A 22 1.21 -10.33 2.23
N LYS A 23 1.22 -11.36 1.36
CA LYS A 23 0.31 -12.51 1.48
C LYS A 23 0.50 -13.22 2.81
N THR A 24 1.74 -13.53 3.17
CA THR A 24 2.08 -14.17 4.45
C THR A 24 1.61 -13.34 5.64
N ALA A 25 1.82 -12.03 5.63
CA ALA A 25 1.37 -11.17 6.72
C ALA A 25 -0.17 -11.18 6.85
N LEU A 26 -0.90 -11.12 5.74
CA LEU A 26 -2.36 -11.16 5.74
C LEU A 26 -2.91 -12.50 6.25
N GLU A 27 -2.28 -13.62 5.85
CA GLU A 27 -2.56 -14.97 6.36
C GLU A 27 -2.32 -15.09 7.88
N LEU A 28 -1.27 -14.45 8.39
CA LEU A 28 -0.93 -14.39 9.81
C LEU A 28 -1.81 -13.41 10.61
N GLY A 29 -2.76 -12.72 9.98
CA GLY A 29 -3.71 -11.84 10.65
C GLY A 29 -3.32 -10.35 10.67
N TYR A 30 -2.26 -9.94 9.97
CA TYR A 30 -1.96 -8.51 9.82
C TYR A 30 -3.08 -7.81 9.06
N ARG A 31 -3.35 -6.57 9.44
CA ARG A 31 -4.38 -5.72 8.80
C ARG A 31 -3.87 -4.34 8.43
N ALA A 32 -2.60 -4.03 8.69
CA ALA A 32 -1.96 -2.82 8.23
C ALA A 32 -0.78 -3.14 7.28
N VAL A 33 -0.73 -2.46 6.14
CA VAL A 33 0.36 -2.56 5.15
C VAL A 33 0.84 -1.15 4.79
N ASP A 34 2.14 -0.93 4.91
CA ASP A 34 2.81 0.34 4.63
C ASP A 34 3.75 0.22 3.43
N THR A 35 3.55 1.11 2.45
CA THR A 35 4.37 1.27 1.25
C THR A 35 4.63 2.78 0.98
N ALA A 36 5.24 3.13 -0.15
CA ALA A 36 5.46 4.49 -0.61
C ALA A 36 5.72 4.52 -2.13
N GLN A 37 5.46 5.67 -2.76
CA GLN A 37 5.79 5.87 -4.18
C GLN A 37 7.27 5.58 -4.48
N LEU A 38 8.20 6.02 -3.62
CA LEU A 38 9.63 5.80 -3.79
C LEU A 38 10.03 4.31 -3.72
N TYR A 39 9.26 3.48 -3.01
CA TYR A 39 9.62 2.07 -2.86
C TYR A 39 9.45 1.32 -4.18
N ASP A 40 8.66 1.89 -5.09
CA ASP A 40 8.37 1.36 -6.41
C ASP A 40 7.83 -0.07 -6.36
N ASN A 41 6.95 -0.32 -5.39
CA ASN A 41 6.34 -1.63 -5.16
C ASN A 41 4.83 -1.58 -4.87
N GLU A 42 4.19 -0.42 -5.03
CA GLU A 42 2.74 -0.25 -4.82
C GLU A 42 1.90 -1.20 -5.69
N ALA A 43 2.34 -1.48 -6.92
CA ALA A 43 1.63 -2.39 -7.82
C ALA A 43 1.68 -3.85 -7.31
N ALA A 44 2.83 -4.28 -6.77
CA ALA A 44 3.00 -5.60 -6.18
C ALA A 44 2.18 -5.74 -4.89
N VAL A 45 2.14 -4.70 -4.05
CA VAL A 45 1.25 -4.64 -2.87
C VAL A 45 -0.22 -4.76 -3.28
N GLY A 46 -0.66 -3.99 -4.29
CA GLY A 46 -2.03 -4.03 -4.79
C GLY A 46 -2.41 -5.41 -5.34
N GLN A 47 -1.49 -6.08 -6.02
CA GLN A 47 -1.68 -7.47 -6.47
C GLN A 47 -1.84 -8.43 -5.29
N ALA A 48 -0.93 -8.38 -4.31
CA ALA A 48 -0.96 -9.27 -3.15
C ALA A 48 -2.24 -9.11 -2.32
N ILE A 49 -2.71 -7.87 -2.14
CA ILE A 49 -3.98 -7.59 -1.47
C ILE A 49 -5.16 -8.18 -2.26
N ALA A 50 -5.22 -7.96 -3.57
CA ALA A 50 -6.30 -8.49 -4.41
C ALA A 50 -6.34 -10.02 -4.40
N GLU A 51 -5.18 -10.68 -4.39
CA GLU A 51 -5.07 -12.14 -4.34
C GLU A 51 -5.35 -12.73 -2.94
N SER A 52 -5.24 -11.94 -1.87
CA SER A 52 -5.41 -12.44 -0.49
C SER A 52 -6.84 -12.81 -0.14
N GLY A 53 -7.83 -12.27 -0.85
CA GLY A 53 -9.25 -12.41 -0.51
C GLY A 53 -9.70 -11.65 0.74
N VAL A 54 -8.81 -10.91 1.42
CA VAL A 54 -9.18 -10.11 2.61
C VAL A 54 -10.02 -8.91 2.19
N PRO A 55 -11.21 -8.67 2.79
CA PRO A 55 -12.05 -7.53 2.45
C PRO A 55 -11.31 -6.21 2.61
N ARG A 56 -11.43 -5.30 1.64
CA ARG A 56 -10.78 -3.97 1.68
C ARG A 56 -11.11 -3.21 2.96
N SER A 57 -12.34 -3.33 3.48
CA SER A 57 -12.78 -2.67 4.71
C SER A 57 -12.04 -3.11 5.98
N GLU A 58 -11.37 -4.27 5.95
CA GLU A 58 -10.55 -4.75 7.07
C GLU A 58 -9.09 -4.26 7.00
N LEU A 59 -8.69 -3.63 5.90
CA LEU A 59 -7.31 -3.25 5.65
C LEU A 59 -7.04 -1.77 5.93
N TYR A 60 -5.89 -1.52 6.54
CA TYR A 60 -5.30 -0.20 6.68
C TYR A 60 -4.08 -0.11 5.76
N ILE A 61 -4.23 0.56 4.61
CA ILE A 61 -3.18 0.68 3.61
C ILE A 61 -2.59 2.09 3.67
N THR A 62 -1.28 2.19 3.92
CA THR A 62 -0.56 3.45 3.93
C THR A 62 0.37 3.54 2.72
N THR A 63 0.33 4.66 1.99
CA THR A 63 1.36 5.03 1.02
C THR A 63 1.79 6.47 1.25
N LYS A 64 2.91 6.87 0.66
CA LYS A 64 3.57 8.16 0.89
C LYS A 64 3.85 8.81 -0.46
N ILE A 65 3.42 10.06 -0.60
CA ILE A 65 3.74 10.89 -1.76
C ILE A 65 5.23 11.24 -1.72
N TRP A 66 5.95 11.00 -2.83
CA TRP A 66 7.36 11.35 -2.93
C TRP A 66 7.55 12.86 -3.10
N ILE A 67 8.68 13.38 -2.62
CA ILE A 67 8.96 14.83 -2.57
C ILE A 67 8.85 15.52 -3.93
N GLU A 68 9.14 14.81 -5.03
CA GLU A 68 9.04 15.33 -6.40
C GLU A 68 7.59 15.59 -6.87
N ASN A 69 6.62 15.04 -6.15
CA ASN A 69 5.19 15.11 -6.46
C ASN A 69 4.41 16.06 -5.55
N LEU A 70 5.08 16.82 -4.66
CA LEU A 70 4.39 17.71 -3.71
C LEU A 70 3.90 19.04 -4.32
N SER A 71 4.22 19.33 -5.58
CA SER A 71 3.72 20.53 -6.25
C SER A 71 2.21 20.44 -6.51
N LYS A 72 1.55 21.61 -6.56
CA LYS A 72 0.08 21.73 -6.70
C LYS A 72 -0.47 20.95 -7.89
N ASP A 73 0.26 20.93 -8.99
CA ASP A 73 -0.09 20.26 -10.25
C ASP A 73 0.19 18.75 -10.24
N LYS A 74 1.09 18.26 -9.38
CA LYS A 74 1.51 16.85 -9.35
C LYS A 74 0.90 16.03 -8.23
N LEU A 75 0.55 16.66 -7.10
CA LEU A 75 0.14 15.95 -5.89
C LEU A 75 -1.08 15.05 -6.15
N ILE A 76 -2.17 15.63 -6.66
CA ILE A 76 -3.40 14.88 -6.92
C ILE A 76 -3.22 13.81 -8.01
N PRO A 77 -2.59 14.10 -9.18
CA PRO A 77 -2.30 13.06 -10.16
C PRO A 77 -1.45 11.90 -9.60
N SER A 78 -0.41 12.21 -8.83
CA SER A 78 0.46 11.18 -8.25
C SER A 78 -0.27 10.29 -7.24
N LEU A 79 -1.16 10.88 -6.44
CA LEU A 79 -2.02 10.13 -5.52
C LEU A 79 -2.96 9.18 -6.28
N LYS A 80 -3.59 9.67 -7.36
CA LYS A 80 -4.45 8.83 -8.19
C LYS A 80 -3.70 7.65 -8.81
N GLU A 81 -2.45 7.87 -9.20
CA GLU A 81 -1.59 6.79 -9.70
C GLU A 81 -1.28 5.78 -8.59
N SER A 82 -0.95 6.22 -7.38
CA SER A 82 -0.79 5.32 -6.22
C SER A 82 -2.05 4.49 -5.94
N LEU A 83 -3.24 5.12 -5.95
CA LEU A 83 -4.52 4.43 -5.76
C LEU A 83 -4.77 3.37 -6.84
N LYS A 84 -4.47 3.70 -8.10
CA LYS A 84 -4.56 2.77 -9.23
C LYS A 84 -3.60 1.59 -9.06
N LYS A 85 -2.34 1.83 -8.72
CA LYS A 85 -1.33 0.78 -8.47
C LYS A 85 -1.75 -0.13 -7.32
N LEU A 86 -2.25 0.44 -6.23
CA LEU A 86 -2.76 -0.27 -5.06
C LEU A 86 -4.12 -0.94 -5.29
N ARG A 87 -4.75 -0.72 -6.45
CA ARG A 87 -6.07 -1.27 -6.82
C ARG A 87 -7.15 -0.95 -5.79
N THR A 88 -7.13 0.27 -5.26
CA THR A 88 -8.07 0.71 -4.24
C THR A 88 -8.58 2.13 -4.48
N TYR A 89 -9.69 2.49 -3.84
CA TYR A 89 -10.34 3.79 -3.96
C TYR A 89 -9.95 4.75 -2.83
N ASP A 90 -9.30 4.25 -1.78
CA ASP A 90 -8.82 5.04 -0.65
C ASP A 90 -7.47 4.52 -0.13
N ALA A 91 -6.64 5.44 0.34
CA ALA A 91 -5.43 5.13 1.10
C ALA A 91 -5.51 5.88 2.43
N GLY A 92 -4.95 5.30 3.49
CA GLY A 92 -4.82 5.90 4.82
C GLY A 92 -3.80 7.03 4.86
N ILE A 93 -3.89 7.95 3.90
CA ILE A 93 -3.08 9.17 3.82
C ILE A 93 -3.80 10.19 4.69
N ARG A 94 -3.22 10.45 5.86
CA ARG A 94 -3.56 11.59 6.72
C ARG A 94 -2.37 12.51 6.81
#